data_AF-A0A4Y3JAE1-F1
#
_entry.id   AF-A0A4Y3JAE1-F1
#
_cell.length_a   1.000
_cell.length_b   1.000
_cell.length_c   1.000
_cell.angle_alpha   90.00
_cell.angle_beta   90.00
_cell.angle_gamma   90.00
#
_symmetry.space_group_name_H-M   'P 1'
#
loop_
_entity.id
_entity.type
_entity.pdbx_description
1 polymer ?
#
loop_
_entity_poly.entity_id
_entity_poly.type
_entity_poly.pdbx_seq_one_letter_code
_entity_poly.pdbx_strand_id
1 'polypeptide(L)'
;MKKNLLITILILLFIVQSLLNYYFWNRTKTPEIHVLEKPLKIYSFEGKYSKNSIFPEYYILPEGTVLYDDSDSLNRRVMVYFNLQGVDFKFEEQDPDILKQPSEVSGIRSKDLPDLLKEIPLTKKDIYLIIKHDERIKDSMRSILFKKYKIDPSEYEK
;
A
#
# COMPACT_ATOMS: atom_id res chain seq x y z
N MET A 1 -61.72 36.79 15.84
CA MET A 1 -60.60 37.01 16.78
C MET A 1 -59.88 35.74 17.23
N LYS A 2 -60.58 34.63 17.56
CA LYS A 2 -59.93 33.37 18.02
C LYS A 2 -58.97 32.71 17.01
N LYS A 3 -59.30 32.72 15.71
CA LYS A 3 -58.42 32.17 14.65
C LYS A 3 -57.09 32.92 14.51
N ASN A 4 -57.12 34.26 14.55
CA ASN A 4 -55.89 35.06 14.45
C ASN A 4 -55.00 34.84 15.68
N LEU A 5 -55.58 34.72 16.88
CA LEU A 5 -54.85 34.40 18.09
C LEU A 5 -54.16 33.02 18.01
N LEU A 6 -54.87 32.01 17.49
CA LEU A 6 -54.33 30.67 17.30
C LEU A 6 -53.14 30.67 16.33
N ILE A 7 -53.26 31.39 15.22
CA ILE A 7 -52.19 31.53 14.22
C ILE A 7 -50.96 32.21 14.84
N THR A 8 -51.15 33.28 15.62
CA THR A 8 -50.05 33.96 16.31
C THR A 8 -49.32 33.04 17.29
N ILE A 9 -50.06 32.21 18.05
CA ILE A 9 -49.47 31.25 18.99
C ILE A 9 -48.65 30.19 18.25
N LEU A 10 -49.16 29.68 17.12
CA LEU A 10 -48.45 28.70 16.30
C LEU A 10 -47.15 29.25 15.70
N ILE A 11 -47.18 30.51 15.23
CA ILE A 11 -45.98 31.19 14.72
C ILE A 11 -44.95 31.36 15.84
N LEU A 12 -45.38 31.75 17.05
CA LEU A 12 -44.49 31.90 18.19
C LEU A 12 -43.83 30.56 18.57
N LEU A 13 -44.62 29.47 18.61
CA LEU A 13 -44.11 28.12 18.87
C LEU A 13 -43.10 27.67 17.82
N PHE A 14 -43.36 27.95 16.54
CA PHE A 14 -42.44 27.64 15.46
C PHE A 14 -41.11 28.39 15.62
N ILE A 15 -41.15 29.69 15.93
CA ILE A 15 -39.95 30.51 16.15
C ILE A 15 -39.13 29.96 17.33
N VAL A 16 -39.78 29.67 18.46
CA VAL A 16 -39.10 29.11 19.64
C VAL A 16 -38.47 27.76 19.33
N GLN A 17 -39.18 26.89 18.60
CA GLN A 17 -38.65 25.58 18.19
C GLN A 17 -37.45 25.71 17.23
N SER A 18 -37.51 26.63 16.27
CA SER A 18 -36.39 26.91 15.36
C SER A 18 -35.16 27.44 16.09
N LEU A 19 -35.34 28.32 17.07
CA LEU A 19 -34.24 28.84 17.90
C LEU A 19 -33.61 27.74 18.76
N LEU A 20 -34.43 26.87 19.36
CA LEU A 20 -33.94 25.69 20.10
C LEU A 20 -33.14 24.75 19.20
N ASN A 21 -33.67 24.40 18.02
CA ASN A 21 -32.97 23.55 17.06
C ASN A 21 -31.64 24.15 16.60
N TYR A 22 -31.60 25.46 16.30
CA TYR A 22 -30.36 26.15 15.93
C TYR A 22 -29.33 26.11 17.06
N TYR A 23 -29.79 26.34 18.30
CA TYR A 23 -28.93 26.28 19.48
C TYR A 23 -28.34 24.88 19.71
N PHE A 24 -29.15 23.83 19.54
CA PHE A 24 -28.65 22.44 19.63
C PHE A 24 -27.70 22.11 18.49
N TRP A 25 -28.02 22.49 17.26
CA TRP A 25 -27.17 22.26 16.08
C TRP A 25 -25.78 22.89 16.23
N ASN A 26 -25.72 24.12 16.75
CA ASN A 26 -24.45 24.82 16.94
C ASN A 26 -23.62 24.30 18.14
N ARG A 27 -24.22 23.47 19.01
CA ARG A 27 -23.56 22.86 20.17
C ARG A 27 -23.25 21.39 19.99
N THR A 28 -23.91 20.71 19.06
CA THR A 28 -23.50 19.38 18.63
C THR A 28 -22.19 19.53 17.86
N LYS A 29 -21.06 19.31 18.53
CA LYS A 29 -19.80 19.06 17.84
C LYS A 29 -20.05 17.87 16.92
N THR A 30 -19.85 18.07 15.62
CA THR A 30 -19.77 16.95 14.68
C THR A 30 -18.70 16.00 15.23
N PRO A 31 -19.01 14.72 15.44
CA PRO A 31 -18.00 13.78 15.89
C PRO A 31 -16.85 13.82 14.87
N GLU A 32 -15.67 14.21 15.33
CA GLU A 32 -14.47 14.20 14.50
C GLU A 32 -14.18 12.74 14.18
N ILE A 33 -14.41 12.36 12.92
CA ILE A 33 -14.01 11.04 12.43
C ILE A 33 -12.50 11.13 12.26
N HIS A 34 -11.76 10.66 13.26
CA HIS A 34 -10.32 10.50 13.14
C HIS A 34 -10.05 9.35 12.15
N VAL A 35 -9.62 9.71 10.94
CA VAL A 35 -9.11 8.74 9.98
C VAL A 35 -7.75 8.28 10.51
N LEU A 36 -7.68 7.02 10.95
CA LEU A 36 -6.42 6.43 11.37
C LEU A 36 -5.57 6.15 10.12
N GLU A 37 -4.28 6.48 10.16
CA GLU A 37 -3.33 6.10 9.10
C GLU A 37 -3.16 4.58 8.99
N LYS A 38 -3.49 3.82 10.04
CA LYS A 38 -3.36 2.36 10.14
C LYS A 38 -4.51 1.76 10.98
N PRO A 39 -4.92 0.51 10.75
CA PRO A 39 -5.89 -0.18 11.58
C PRO A 39 -5.50 -0.16 13.06
N LEU A 40 -6.48 -0.04 13.96
CA LEU A 40 -6.22 0.04 15.39
C LEU A 40 -5.59 -1.26 15.89
N LYS A 41 -4.36 -1.22 16.40
CA LYS A 41 -3.67 -2.38 16.96
C LYS A 41 -4.20 -2.69 18.35
N ILE A 42 -4.77 -3.89 18.55
CA ILE A 42 -5.32 -4.33 19.85
C ILE A 42 -4.18 -4.73 20.78
N TYR A 43 -3.20 -5.43 20.20
CA TYR A 43 -2.13 -6.04 20.96
C TYR A 43 -0.86 -6.06 20.13
N SER A 44 0.18 -5.44 20.68
CA SER A 44 1.54 -5.45 20.19
C SER A 44 2.38 -6.07 21.28
N PHE A 45 3.11 -7.14 20.99
CA PHE A 45 4.22 -7.55 21.85
C PHE A 45 5.33 -6.51 21.70
N GLU A 46 5.17 -5.33 22.32
CA GLU A 46 6.17 -4.27 22.26
C GLU A 46 7.41 -4.65 23.07
N GLY A 47 8.51 -4.86 22.35
CA GLY A 47 9.81 -5.23 22.90
C GLY A 47 10.69 -5.87 21.83
N LYS A 48 11.95 -6.17 22.19
CA LYS A 48 13.00 -6.83 21.37
C LYS A 48 12.58 -8.09 20.61
N TYR A 49 11.39 -8.62 20.86
CA TYR A 49 10.83 -9.81 20.23
C TYR A 49 10.03 -9.53 18.95
N SER A 50 9.69 -8.28 18.61
CA SER A 50 8.89 -7.96 17.40
C SER A 50 9.54 -8.40 16.07
N LYS A 51 10.88 -8.36 15.95
CA LYS A 51 11.56 -8.78 14.70
C LYS A 51 11.58 -10.31 14.48
N ASN A 52 11.37 -11.12 15.52
CA ASN A 52 11.48 -12.59 15.48
C ASN A 52 10.35 -13.31 16.24
N SER A 53 9.22 -12.65 16.51
CA SER A 53 8.11 -13.25 17.27
C SER A 53 7.33 -14.22 16.39
N ILE A 54 7.07 -15.41 16.92
CA ILE A 54 6.22 -16.44 16.30
C ILE A 54 4.72 -16.09 16.45
N PHE A 55 4.39 -15.12 17.32
CA PHE A 55 3.02 -14.75 17.60
C PHE A 55 2.52 -13.63 16.67
N PRO A 56 1.35 -13.79 16.04
CA PRO A 56 0.80 -12.79 15.12
C PRO A 56 0.35 -11.54 15.88
N GLU A 57 0.48 -10.39 15.23
CA GLU A 57 -0.07 -9.13 15.70
C GLU A 57 -1.58 -9.06 15.42
N TYR A 58 -2.36 -8.53 16.35
CA TYR A 58 -3.82 -8.46 16.23
C TYR A 58 -4.29 -7.02 16.02
N TYR A 59 -5.14 -6.83 15.01
CA TYR A 59 -5.69 -5.53 14.59
C TYR A 59 -7.22 -5.55 14.62
N ILE A 60 -7.87 -4.46 15.05
CA ILE A 60 -9.31 -4.23 14.86
C ILE A 60 -9.51 -3.66 13.47
N LEU A 61 -10.42 -4.28 12.72
CA LEU A 61 -10.90 -3.75 11.46
C LEU A 61 -12.17 -2.92 11.69
N PRO A 62 -12.38 -1.82 10.94
CA PRO A 62 -13.60 -1.02 11.01
C PRO A 62 -14.87 -1.85 10.82
N GLU A 63 -15.97 -1.40 11.41
CA GLU A 63 -17.29 -1.98 11.18
C GLU A 63 -17.64 -1.97 9.67
N GLY A 64 -18.16 -3.09 9.17
CA GLY A 64 -18.44 -3.27 7.73
C GLY A 64 -17.26 -3.78 6.89
N THR A 65 -16.12 -4.09 7.51
CA THR A 65 -14.99 -4.73 6.81
C THR A 65 -15.31 -6.20 6.51
N VAL A 66 -15.20 -6.59 5.25
CA VAL A 66 -15.39 -7.98 4.82
C VAL A 66 -14.05 -8.56 4.38
N LEU A 67 -13.71 -9.72 4.94
CA LEU A 67 -12.54 -10.50 4.52
C LEU A 67 -12.97 -11.46 3.43
N TYR A 68 -12.37 -11.31 2.25
CA TYR A 68 -12.55 -12.25 1.15
C TYR A 68 -11.33 -13.14 1.04
N ASP A 69 -11.57 -14.45 0.96
CA ASP A 69 -10.54 -15.42 0.63
C ASP A 69 -10.33 -15.35 -0.90
N ASP A 70 -9.31 -14.59 -1.32
CA ASP A 70 -8.89 -14.40 -2.73
C ASP A 70 -7.68 -15.30 -3.05
N SER A 71 -7.75 -16.52 -2.52
CA SER A 71 -6.72 -17.51 -2.73
C SER A 71 -6.88 -18.17 -4.09
N ASP A 72 -5.77 -18.38 -4.79
CA ASP A 72 -5.70 -19.26 -5.95
C ASP A 72 -5.14 -20.64 -5.54
N SER A 73 -4.96 -21.55 -6.51
CA SER A 73 -4.44 -22.89 -6.24
C SER A 73 -2.98 -22.92 -5.75
N LEU A 74 -2.26 -21.79 -5.81
CA LEU A 74 -0.83 -21.70 -5.51
C LEU A 74 -0.53 -20.78 -4.32
N ASN A 75 -1.41 -19.84 -3.97
CA ASN A 75 -1.19 -18.83 -2.94
C ASN A 75 -2.46 -18.53 -2.15
N ARG A 76 -2.33 -18.50 -0.82
CA ARG A 76 -3.41 -18.06 0.07
C ARG A 76 -3.37 -16.55 0.28
N ARG A 77 -4.40 -15.83 -0.16
CA ARG A 77 -4.50 -14.37 0.00
C ARG A 77 -5.84 -14.00 0.62
N VAL A 78 -5.81 -13.05 1.55
CA VAL A 78 -7.01 -12.48 2.15
C VAL A 78 -7.08 -11.03 1.70
N MET A 79 -8.07 -10.69 0.87
CA MET A 79 -8.37 -9.29 0.56
C MET A 79 -9.26 -8.71 1.65
N VAL A 80 -8.88 -7.55 2.15
CA VAL A 80 -9.66 -6.80 3.15
C VAL A 80 -10.42 -5.71 2.42
N TYR A 81 -11.74 -5.86 2.29
CA TYR A 81 -12.60 -4.84 1.69
C TYR A 81 -13.07 -3.86 2.75
N PHE A 82 -12.73 -2.58 2.59
CA PHE A 82 -13.26 -1.50 3.41
C PHE A 82 -14.43 -0.85 2.68
N ASN A 83 -15.64 -0.98 3.22
CA ASN A 83 -16.79 -0.24 2.71
C ASN A 83 -16.72 1.20 3.23
N LEU A 84 -16.13 2.09 2.43
CA LEU A 84 -15.98 3.50 2.79
C LEU A 84 -17.18 4.29 2.29
N GLN A 85 -18.12 4.63 3.18
CA GLN A 85 -19.28 5.44 2.86
C GLN A 85 -19.00 6.93 3.11
N GLY A 86 -19.20 7.80 2.11
CA GLY A 86 -19.16 9.25 2.28
C GLY A 86 -17.80 9.95 2.08
N VAL A 87 -16.79 9.26 1.54
CA VAL A 87 -15.49 9.86 1.19
C VAL A 87 -15.29 9.78 -0.32
N ASP A 88 -15.08 10.93 -0.96
CA ASP A 88 -14.75 11.02 -2.38
C ASP A 88 -13.23 10.87 -2.54
N PHE A 89 -12.79 9.70 -3.01
CA PHE A 89 -11.38 9.46 -3.30
C PHE A 89 -11.09 9.83 -4.75
N LYS A 90 -10.08 10.69 -4.94
CA LYS A 90 -9.46 10.87 -6.25
C LYS A 90 -8.52 9.69 -6.48
N PHE A 91 -9.03 8.65 -7.13
CA PHE A 91 -8.19 7.55 -7.58
C PHE A 91 -7.28 8.06 -8.69
N GLU A 92 -5.97 7.91 -8.51
CA GLU A 92 -5.03 8.06 -9.59
C GLU A 92 -5.05 6.79 -10.44
N GLU A 93 -5.09 6.96 -11.76
CA GLU A 93 -5.05 5.85 -12.70
C GLU A 93 -3.69 5.15 -12.58
N GLN A 94 -3.71 3.87 -12.18
CA GLN A 94 -2.49 3.10 -12.01
C GLN A 94 -2.01 2.56 -13.36
N ASP A 95 -0.69 2.52 -13.52
CA ASP A 95 -0.03 1.97 -14.72
C ASP A 95 -0.41 0.47 -14.91
N PRO A 96 -1.02 0.10 -16.04
CA PRO A 96 -1.39 -1.28 -16.36
C PRO A 96 -0.23 -2.28 -16.29
N ASP A 97 1.01 -1.84 -16.54
CA ASP A 97 2.19 -2.71 -16.48
C ASP A 97 2.62 -3.00 -15.03
N ILE A 98 2.22 -2.17 -14.07
CA ILE A 98 2.41 -2.39 -12.63
C ILE A 98 1.32 -3.31 -12.06
N LEU A 99 0.17 -3.42 -12.74
CA LEU A 99 -0.99 -4.22 -12.31
C LEU A 99 -0.89 -5.72 -12.60
N LYS A 100 0.23 -6.23 -13.15
CA LYS A 100 0.39 -7.67 -13.37
C LYS A 100 0.38 -8.40 -12.04
N GLN A 101 -0.56 -9.32 -11.87
CA GLN A 101 -0.59 -10.17 -10.69
C GLN A 101 0.70 -10.99 -10.61
N PRO A 102 1.23 -11.32 -9.42
CA PRO A 102 2.40 -12.21 -9.32
C PRO A 102 2.23 -13.55 -10.06
N SER A 103 1.00 -14.03 -10.22
CA SER A 103 0.62 -15.20 -11.04
C SER A 103 0.67 -14.95 -12.56
N GLU A 104 0.49 -13.70 -12.99
CA GLU A 104 0.61 -13.23 -14.38
C GLU A 104 2.05 -12.87 -14.75
N VAL A 105 2.94 -12.69 -13.76
CA VAL A 105 4.37 -12.55 -13.98
C VAL A 105 4.95 -13.93 -14.30
N SER A 106 4.96 -14.28 -15.58
CA SER A 106 5.73 -15.45 -16.03
C SER A 106 7.22 -15.15 -15.90
N GLY A 107 7.98 -16.05 -15.25
CA GLY A 107 9.43 -15.96 -15.24
C GLY A 107 9.98 -15.85 -16.66
N ILE A 108 11.05 -15.07 -16.84
CA ILE A 108 11.71 -14.91 -18.15
C ILE A 108 12.11 -16.31 -18.64
N ARG A 109 11.60 -16.72 -19.80
CA ARG A 109 11.95 -18.02 -20.38
C ARG A 109 13.44 -18.02 -20.68
N SER A 110 14.17 -19.09 -20.31
CA SER A 110 15.62 -19.17 -20.51
C SER A 110 16.06 -18.94 -21.96
N LYS A 111 15.17 -19.22 -22.94
CA LYS A 111 15.40 -18.96 -24.36
C LYS A 111 15.31 -17.49 -24.76
N ASP A 112 14.54 -16.68 -24.04
CA ASP A 112 14.34 -15.25 -24.33
C ASP A 112 15.30 -14.38 -23.51
N LEU A 113 15.84 -14.92 -22.42
CA LEU A 113 16.76 -14.23 -21.53
C LEU A 113 17.99 -13.64 -22.28
N PRO A 114 18.64 -14.32 -23.23
CA PRO A 114 19.77 -13.76 -23.95
C PRO A 114 19.41 -12.52 -24.78
N ASP A 115 18.21 -12.47 -25.35
CA ASP A 115 17.77 -11.33 -26.16
C ASP A 115 17.38 -10.15 -25.27
N LEU A 116 16.70 -10.43 -24.16
CA LEU A 116 16.35 -9.42 -23.16
C LEU A 116 17.59 -8.82 -22.47
N LEU A 117 18.61 -9.64 -22.19
CA LEU A 117 19.89 -9.18 -21.64
C LEU A 117 20.70 -8.32 -22.63
N LYS A 118 20.47 -8.42 -23.95
CA LYS A 118 21.12 -7.55 -24.94
C LYS A 118 20.55 -6.13 -24.95
N GLU A 119 19.28 -5.98 -24.57
CA GLU A 119 18.61 -4.69 -24.52
C GLU A 119 19.00 -3.87 -23.28
N ILE A 120 19.52 -4.54 -22.24
CA ILE A 120 19.94 -3.87 -21.01
C ILE A 120 21.32 -3.24 -21.24
N PRO A 121 21.47 -1.91 -21.11
CA PRO A 121 22.77 -1.25 -21.20
C PRO A 121 23.60 -1.61 -19.97
N LEU A 122 24.50 -2.59 -20.11
CA LEU A 122 25.39 -3.00 -19.03
C LEU A 122 26.44 -1.92 -18.76
N THR A 123 26.53 -1.48 -17.50
CA THR A 123 27.61 -0.60 -17.05
C THR A 123 28.89 -1.39 -16.82
N LYS A 124 30.04 -0.69 -16.72
CA LYS A 124 31.32 -1.32 -16.36
C LYS A 124 31.26 -2.04 -15.01
N LYS A 125 30.47 -1.50 -14.06
CA LYS A 125 30.25 -2.11 -12.74
C LYS A 125 29.48 -3.43 -12.87
N ASP A 126 28.47 -3.49 -13.73
CA ASP A 126 27.67 -4.70 -13.93
C ASP A 126 28.53 -5.82 -14.54
N ILE A 127 29.33 -5.48 -15.55
CA ILE A 127 30.28 -6.41 -16.17
C ILE A 127 31.33 -6.87 -15.14
N TYR A 128 31.83 -5.97 -14.29
CA TYR A 128 32.73 -6.32 -13.19
C TYR A 128 32.11 -7.37 -12.25
N LEU A 129 30.88 -7.14 -11.80
CA LEU A 129 30.17 -8.03 -10.88
C LEU A 129 29.91 -9.40 -11.51
N ILE A 130 29.48 -9.43 -12.77
CA ILE A 130 29.27 -10.68 -13.52
C ILE A 130 30.56 -11.50 -13.56
N ILE A 131 31.69 -10.88 -13.92
CA ILE A 131 32.98 -11.56 -14.01
C ILE A 131 33.50 -11.98 -12.62
N LYS A 132 33.30 -11.15 -11.58
CA LYS A 132 33.74 -11.43 -10.20
C LYS A 132 33.03 -12.63 -9.60
N HIS A 133 31.70 -12.69 -9.77
CA HIS A 133 30.85 -13.67 -9.09
C HIS A 133 30.55 -14.93 -9.92
N ASP A 134 30.96 -15.00 -11.20
CA ASP A 134 30.83 -16.25 -11.96
C ASP A 134 31.87 -17.28 -11.51
N GLU A 135 31.40 -18.27 -10.75
CA GLU A 135 32.19 -19.38 -10.21
C GLU A 135 32.78 -20.30 -11.29
N ARG A 136 32.27 -20.24 -12.53
CA ARG A 136 32.77 -21.05 -13.64
C ARG A 136 34.04 -20.45 -14.26
N ILE A 137 34.35 -19.20 -13.96
CA ILE A 137 35.52 -18.49 -14.50
C ILE A 137 36.71 -18.70 -13.57
N LYS A 138 37.77 -19.31 -14.09
CA LYS A 138 39.06 -19.44 -13.38
C LYS A 138 39.73 -18.07 -13.20
N ASP A 139 40.46 -17.88 -12.11
CA ASP A 139 41.12 -16.62 -11.77
C ASP A 139 42.02 -16.06 -12.90
N SER A 140 42.76 -16.94 -13.57
CA SER A 140 43.61 -16.56 -14.71
C SER A 140 42.83 -15.98 -15.89
N MET A 141 41.61 -16.49 -16.12
CA MET A 141 40.72 -16.00 -17.16
C MET A 141 40.03 -14.69 -16.73
N ARG A 142 39.81 -14.52 -15.43
CA ARG A 142 39.17 -13.33 -14.85
C ARG A 142 39.99 -12.06 -15.15
N SER A 143 41.30 -12.10 -14.94
CA SER A 143 42.20 -10.98 -15.27
C SER A 143 42.21 -10.62 -16.76
N ILE A 144 42.10 -11.63 -17.64
CA ILE A 144 42.04 -11.43 -19.10
C ILE A 144 40.73 -10.74 -19.48
N LEU A 145 39.61 -11.14 -18.88
CA LEU A 145 38.30 -10.55 -19.14
C LEU A 145 38.23 -9.09 -18.65
N PHE A 146 38.75 -8.79 -17.45
CA PHE A 146 38.83 -7.41 -16.97
C PHE A 146 39.64 -6.52 -17.92
N LYS A 147 40.78 -7.01 -18.41
CA LYS A 147 41.59 -6.30 -19.42
C LYS A 147 40.84 -6.11 -20.73
N LYS A 148 40.13 -7.14 -21.22
CA LYS A 148 39.33 -7.08 -22.47
C LYS A 148 38.27 -5.99 -22.41
N TYR A 149 37.59 -5.86 -21.27
CA TYR A 149 36.50 -4.89 -21.07
C TYR A 149 36.95 -3.54 -20.50
N LYS A 150 38.27 -3.30 -20.35
CA LYS A 150 38.83 -2.07 -19.79
C LYS A 150 38.24 -1.72 -18.42
N ILE A 151 38.19 -2.72 -17.55
CA ILE A 151 37.71 -2.64 -16.16
C ILE A 151 38.93 -2.74 -15.25
N ASP A 152 39.08 -1.78 -14.36
CA ASP A 152 40.04 -1.86 -13.24
C ASP A 152 39.28 -2.39 -12.01
N PRO A 153 39.60 -3.60 -11.50
CA PRO A 153 38.94 -4.17 -10.33
C PRO A 153 39.02 -3.27 -9.08
N SER A 154 40.12 -2.52 -8.92
CA SER A 154 40.37 -1.70 -7.74
C SER A 154 39.36 -0.54 -7.61
N GLU A 155 38.74 -0.12 -8.71
CA GLU A 155 37.67 0.89 -8.71
C GLU A 155 36.40 0.41 -7.99
N TYR A 156 36.20 -0.91 -7.87
CA TYR A 156 34.95 -1.54 -7.41
C TYR A 156 35.10 -2.42 -6.15
N GLU A 157 36.31 -2.52 -5.58
CA GLU A 157 36.65 -3.36 -4.42
C GLU A 157 36.63 -2.62 -3.07
N LYS A 158 35.83 -1.56 -2.97
CA LYS A 158 35.62 -0.81 -1.73
C LYS A 158 34.73 -1.55 -0.73
#